data_AF-A0AAD1RBM4-F1
#
_entry.id   AF-A0AAD1RBM4-F1
#
_cell.length_a   1.000
_cell.length_b   1.000
_cell.length_c   1.000
_cell.angle_alpha   90.00
_cell.angle_beta   90.00
_cell.angle_gamma   90.00
#
_symmetry.space_group_name_H-M   'P 1'
#
loop_
_entity.id
_entity.type
_entity.pdbx_description
1 polymer ?
#
loop_
_entity_poly.entity_id
_entity_poly.type
_entity_poly.pdbx_seq_one_letter_code
_entity_poly.pdbx_strand_id
1 'polypeptide(L)'
;MSPLSISDEFAQYYGDLYNLRNDATITTPTDTEIETYLNKLNLPTLTTQQKETLTRPVTPEEPGKPPTYPQNFRPISLLNTDTKILAKLYAIRLGPILPHIIHDDQVGFVTGRQGADNTRKVLDLMQSLGVTREGGVLLSLDAEKAFDRLGWGFL
;
A
#
# COMPACT_ATOMS: atom_id res chain seq x y z
N MET A 1 29.54 -2.21 10.71
CA MET A 1 29.13 -3.03 9.54
C MET A 1 29.07 -2.12 8.33
N SER A 2 29.68 -2.51 7.21
CA SER A 2 29.62 -1.76 5.95
C SER A 2 28.31 -2.08 5.21
N PRO A 3 27.79 -1.18 4.35
CA PRO A 3 26.56 -1.43 3.59
C PRO A 3 26.60 -2.68 2.70
N LEU A 4 27.78 -3.05 2.19
CA LEU A 4 28.01 -4.27 1.43
C LEU A 4 27.85 -5.54 2.30
N SER A 5 28.40 -5.52 3.51
CA SER A 5 28.29 -6.64 4.45
C SER A 5 26.85 -6.94 4.86
N ILE A 6 25.98 -5.93 4.92
CA ILE A 6 24.55 -6.12 5.21
C ILE A 6 23.85 -6.76 4.00
N SER A 7 24.15 -6.30 2.78
CA SER A 7 23.54 -6.87 1.58
C SER A 7 23.89 -8.35 1.40
N ASP A 8 25.14 -8.73 1.67
CA ASP A 8 25.60 -10.11 1.54
C ASP A 8 24.98 -11.03 2.61
N GLU A 9 24.89 -10.58 3.87
CA GLU A 9 24.20 -11.32 4.93
C GLU A 9 22.71 -11.52 4.62
N PHE A 10 22.02 -10.49 4.11
CA PHE A 10 20.62 -10.60 3.72
C PHE A 10 20.44 -11.57 2.55
N ALA A 11 21.30 -11.51 1.53
CA ALA A 11 21.24 -12.42 0.39
C ALA A 11 21.45 -13.88 0.81
N GLN A 12 22.39 -14.12 1.73
CA GLN A 12 22.68 -15.44 2.26
C GLN A 12 21.52 -15.98 3.11
N TYR A 13 20.97 -15.17 4.02
CA TYR A 13 19.83 -15.55 4.86
C TYR A 13 18.61 -15.98 4.04
N TYR A 14 18.22 -15.17 3.04
CA TYR A 14 17.07 -15.53 2.19
C TYR A 14 17.41 -16.71 1.26
N GLY A 15 18.66 -16.82 0.78
CA GLY A 15 19.12 -17.98 0.02
C GLY A 15 18.95 -19.29 0.80
N ASP A 16 19.39 -19.31 2.05
CA ASP A 16 19.27 -20.47 2.94
C ASP A 16 17.79 -20.79 3.22
N LEU A 17 16.98 -19.77 3.55
CA LEU A 17 15.55 -19.92 3.86
C LEU A 17 14.75 -20.57 2.73
N TYR A 18 15.00 -20.18 1.48
CA TYR A 18 14.29 -20.74 0.33
C TYR A 18 14.84 -22.10 -0.13
N ASN A 19 16.13 -22.39 0.11
CA ASN A 19 16.72 -23.69 -0.20
C ASN A 19 16.35 -24.78 0.82
N LEU A 20 16.15 -24.42 2.09
CA LEU A 20 15.70 -25.32 3.16
C LEU A 20 14.32 -25.95 2.88
N ARG A 21 13.46 -25.29 2.11
CA ARG A 21 12.11 -25.81 1.79
C ARG A 21 12.11 -26.99 0.80
N ASN A 22 13.19 -27.19 0.04
CA ASN A 22 13.30 -28.24 -0.97
C ASN A 22 14.01 -29.50 -0.45
N ASP A 23 14.46 -29.51 0.81
CA ASP A 23 15.09 -30.67 1.42
C ASP A 23 14.02 -31.61 2.00
N ALA A 24 13.88 -32.79 1.40
CA ALA A 24 12.91 -33.81 1.80
C ALA A 24 13.17 -34.40 3.20
N THR A 25 14.26 -34.01 3.86
CA THR A 25 14.61 -34.44 5.22
C THR A 25 14.11 -33.49 6.32
N ILE A 26 13.62 -32.29 5.99
CA ILE A 26 13.10 -31.32 6.96
C ILE A 26 11.58 -31.53 7.11
N THR A 27 11.18 -32.23 8.16
CA THR A 27 9.79 -32.28 8.62
C THR A 27 9.34 -30.90 9.09
N THR A 28 8.11 -30.51 8.76
CA THR A 28 7.46 -29.34 9.37
C THR A 28 7.56 -29.43 10.89
N PRO A 29 8.11 -28.40 11.57
CA PRO A 29 8.26 -28.44 13.02
C PRO A 29 6.90 -28.63 13.68
N THR A 30 6.87 -29.47 14.70
CA THR A 30 5.66 -29.74 15.48
C THR A 30 5.29 -28.53 16.34
N ASP A 31 4.01 -28.34 16.65
CA ASP A 31 3.54 -27.19 17.45
C ASP A 31 4.30 -27.06 18.78
N THR A 32 4.70 -28.19 19.37
CA THR A 32 5.47 -28.25 20.62
C THR A 32 6.91 -27.74 20.46
N GLU A 33 7.55 -27.99 19.33
CA GLU A 33 8.88 -27.46 19.01
C GLU A 33 8.82 -25.95 18.77
N ILE A 34 7.75 -25.49 18.09
CA ILE A 34 7.48 -24.07 17.86
C ILE A 34 7.28 -23.35 19.20
N GLU A 35 6.42 -23.87 20.08
CA GLU A 35 6.21 -23.29 21.41
C GLU A 35 7.49 -23.27 22.26
N THR A 36 8.26 -24.35 22.22
CA THR A 36 9.55 -24.42 22.94
C THR A 36 10.53 -23.37 22.44
N TYR A 37 10.59 -23.14 21.13
CA TYR A 37 11.45 -22.11 20.52
C TYR A 37 10.95 -20.70 20.84
N LEU A 38 9.65 -20.44 20.74
CA LEU A 38 9.05 -19.14 21.06
C LEU A 38 9.23 -18.77 22.55
N ASN A 39 9.13 -19.74 23.45
CA ASN A 39 9.39 -19.53 24.86
C ASN A 39 10.87 -19.22 25.16
N LYS A 40 11.81 -19.72 24.35
CA LYS A 40 13.25 -19.36 24.46
C LYS A 40 13.54 -17.93 24.03
N LEU A 41 12.74 -17.36 23.14
CA LEU A 41 12.96 -16.02 22.59
C LEU A 41 12.65 -14.88 23.58
N ASN A 42 12.10 -15.17 24.78
CA ASN A 42 11.73 -14.16 25.78
C ASN A 42 11.00 -12.95 25.17
N LEU A 43 10.07 -13.22 24.24
CA LEU A 43 9.37 -12.15 23.54
C LEU A 43 8.52 -11.34 24.55
N PRO A 44 8.54 -10.00 24.47
CA PRO A 44 7.71 -9.17 25.34
C PRO A 44 6.24 -9.49 25.10
N THR A 45 5.54 -9.96 26.13
CA THR A 45 4.12 -10.22 26.07
C THR A 45 3.35 -8.91 26.21
N LEU A 46 2.41 -8.66 25.31
CA LEU A 46 1.58 -7.47 25.34
C LEU A 46 0.74 -7.43 26.63
N THR A 47 0.73 -6.28 27.31
CA THR A 47 -0.17 -6.03 28.45
C THR A 47 -1.62 -6.01 27.98
N THR A 48 -2.57 -6.23 28.90
CA THR A 48 -4.01 -6.19 28.60
C THR A 48 -4.41 -4.84 27.96
N GLN A 49 -3.84 -3.74 28.45
CA GLN A 49 -4.08 -2.41 27.90
C GLN A 49 -3.51 -2.24 26.48
N GLN A 50 -2.35 -2.83 26.18
CA GLN A 50 -1.80 -2.85 24.82
C GLN A 50 -2.66 -3.69 23.88
N LYS A 51 -3.18 -4.83 24.34
CA LYS A 51 -4.10 -5.67 23.56
C LYS A 51 -5.39 -4.92 23.23
N GLU A 52 -6.01 -4.25 24.21
CA GLU A 52 -7.19 -3.41 24.00
C GLU A 52 -6.94 -2.22 23.07
N THR A 53 -5.74 -1.62 23.16
CA THR A 53 -5.35 -0.51 22.27
C THR A 53 -5.17 -0.99 20.84
N LEU A 54 -4.63 -2.19 20.63
CA LEU A 54 -4.45 -2.80 19.30
C LEU A 54 -5.78 -3.21 18.65
N THR A 55 -6.80 -3.57 19.43
CA THR A 55 -8.14 -3.84 18.90
C THR A 55 -8.92 -2.58 18.53
N ARG A 56 -8.45 -1.39 18.93
CA ARG A 56 -9.11 -0.14 18.55
C ARG A 56 -8.93 0.12 17.05
N PRO A 57 -9.98 0.55 16.33
CA PRO A 57 -9.84 0.97 14.93
C PRO A 57 -8.75 2.04 14.80
N VAL A 58 -7.75 1.76 13.97
CA VAL A 58 -6.64 2.69 13.69
C VAL A 58 -7.07 3.83 12.76
N THR A 59 -8.27 3.72 12.19
CA THR A 59 -8.68 4.47 10.99
C THR A 59 -9.67 5.57 11.34
N PRO A 60 -9.53 6.77 10.76
CA PRO A 60 -10.51 7.83 10.93
C PRO A 60 -11.85 7.42 10.32
N GLU A 61 -12.93 7.85 10.97
CA GLU A 61 -14.30 7.79 10.44
C GLU A 61 -14.37 8.59 9.15
N GLU A 62 -15.18 8.14 8.19
CA GLU A 62 -15.46 8.98 7.03
C GLU A 62 -16.21 10.26 7.47
N PRO A 63 -15.77 11.47 7.05
CA PRO A 63 -16.44 12.71 7.40
C PRO A 63 -17.91 12.67 7.01
N GLY A 64 -18.80 12.89 7.99
CA GLY A 64 -20.24 12.93 7.76
C GLY A 64 -20.96 11.57 7.78
N LYS A 65 -20.29 10.46 8.12
CA LYS A 65 -20.93 9.15 8.31
C LYS A 65 -20.85 8.70 9.77
N PRO A 66 -21.94 8.17 10.35
CA PRO A 66 -21.92 7.71 11.73
C PRO A 66 -21.05 6.44 11.87
N PRO A 67 -20.26 6.29 12.96
CA PRO A 67 -19.35 5.15 13.16
C PRO A 67 -20.05 3.82 13.48
N THR A 68 -21.37 3.76 13.30
CA THR A 68 -22.21 2.62 13.64
C THR A 68 -21.99 1.43 12.71
N TYR A 69 -21.51 1.67 11.48
CA TYR A 69 -21.36 0.64 10.46
C TYR A 69 -19.89 0.42 10.07
N PRO A 70 -19.39 -0.83 10.05
CA PRO A 70 -18.00 -1.16 9.66
C PRO A 70 -17.56 -0.61 8.30
N GLN A 71 -18.51 -0.42 7.38
CA GLN A 71 -18.27 0.14 6.04
C GLN A 71 -17.93 1.63 6.01
N ASN A 72 -18.13 2.36 7.13
CA ASN A 72 -17.85 3.78 7.27
C ASN A 72 -16.43 4.05 7.79
N PHE A 73 -15.65 2.99 8.01
CA PHE A 73 -14.23 3.06 8.31
C PHE A 73 -13.42 2.89 7.03
N ARG A 74 -12.25 3.53 6.96
CA ARG A 74 -11.28 3.32 5.89
C ARG A 74 -10.20 2.34 6.36
N PRO A 75 -10.35 1.02 6.17
CA PRO A 75 -9.40 0.05 6.68
C PRO A 75 -7.99 0.36 6.14
N ILE A 76 -7.00 0.42 7.04
CA ILE A 76 -5.60 0.52 6.68
C ILE A 76 -4.98 -0.86 6.84
N SER A 77 -4.50 -1.44 5.74
CA SER A 77 -3.77 -2.71 5.78
C SER A 77 -2.35 -2.48 6.33
N LEU A 78 -2.06 -3.07 7.48
CA LEU A 78 -0.70 -3.12 8.02
C LEU A 78 0.07 -4.26 7.36
N LEU A 79 0.69 -3.98 6.21
CA LEU A 79 1.54 -4.93 5.50
C LEU A 79 2.90 -5.13 6.20
N ASN A 80 3.45 -6.33 6.05
CA ASN A 80 4.81 -6.68 6.49
C ASN A 80 5.85 -5.72 5.87
N THR A 81 6.93 -5.46 6.60
CA THR A 81 8.01 -4.56 6.16
C THR A 81 8.61 -5.01 4.83
N ASP A 82 8.81 -6.32 4.64
CA ASP A 82 9.38 -6.88 3.42
C ASP A 82 8.52 -6.55 2.18
N THR A 83 7.20 -6.67 2.31
CA THR A 83 6.25 -6.30 1.25
C THR A 83 6.33 -4.80 0.92
N LYS A 84 6.51 -3.95 1.93
CA LYS A 84 6.67 -2.50 1.73
C LYS A 84 7.99 -2.16 1.02
N ILE A 85 9.07 -2.87 1.34
CA ILE A 85 10.36 -2.72 0.66
C ILE A 85 10.22 -3.08 -0.83
N LEU A 86 9.62 -4.23 -1.13
CA LEU A 86 9.39 -4.65 -2.51
C LEU A 86 8.49 -3.67 -3.26
N ALA A 87 7.38 -3.24 -2.67
CA ALA A 87 6.48 -2.25 -3.28
C ALA A 87 7.21 -0.92 -3.55
N LYS A 88 8.07 -0.46 -2.63
CA LYS A 88 8.88 0.74 -2.81
C LYS A 88 9.91 0.58 -3.93
N LEU A 89 10.55 -0.58 -4.04
CA LEU A 89 11.47 -0.90 -5.11
C LEU A 89 10.79 -0.78 -6.48
N TYR A 90 9.60 -1.38 -6.64
CA TYR A 90 8.80 -1.26 -7.86
C TYR A 90 8.43 0.19 -8.15
N ALA A 91 7.96 0.94 -7.15
CA ALA A 91 7.60 2.34 -7.33
C ALA A 91 8.80 3.21 -7.81
N ILE A 92 10.00 2.97 -7.27
CA ILE A 92 11.22 3.68 -7.70
C ILE A 92 11.58 3.34 -9.13
N ARG A 93 11.48 2.06 -9.52
CA ARG A 93 11.82 1.58 -10.88
C ARG A 93 10.81 2.06 -11.92
N LEU A 94 9.53 2.07 -11.59
CA LEU A 94 8.46 2.47 -12.52
C LEU A 94 8.30 3.99 -12.60
N GLY A 95 8.61 4.73 -11.52
CA GLY A 95 8.42 6.19 -11.44
C GLY A 95 8.88 6.98 -12.66
N PRO A 96 10.10 6.79 -13.19
CA PRO A 96 10.58 7.49 -14.38
C PRO A 96 9.84 7.14 -15.67
N ILE A 97 9.24 5.96 -15.74
CA ILE A 97 8.58 5.42 -16.94
C ILE A 97 7.11 5.87 -16.98
N LEU A 98 6.45 5.98 -15.82
CA LEU A 98 5.03 6.34 -15.70
C LEU A 98 4.62 7.58 -16.52
N PRO A 99 5.36 8.70 -16.56
CA PRO A 99 5.00 9.88 -17.36
C PRO A 99 4.91 9.62 -18.86
N HIS A 100 5.59 8.58 -19.37
CA HIS A 100 5.66 8.25 -20.80
C HIS A 100 4.53 7.30 -21.22
N ILE A 101 3.95 6.56 -20.28
CA ILE A 101 2.89 5.58 -20.53
C ILE A 101 1.51 6.17 -20.16
N ILE A 102 1.47 6.99 -19.13
CA ILE A 102 0.23 7.58 -18.61
C ILE A 102 -0.08 8.88 -19.35
N HIS A 103 -1.31 8.97 -19.86
CA HIS A 103 -1.84 10.16 -20.53
C HIS A 103 -1.68 11.43 -19.68
N ASP A 104 -1.40 12.58 -20.32
CA ASP A 104 -1.05 13.84 -19.64
C ASP A 104 -2.11 14.37 -18.68
N ASP A 105 -3.38 14.08 -18.96
CA ASP A 105 -4.53 14.47 -18.14
C ASP A 105 -4.60 13.75 -16.78
N GLN A 106 -3.91 12.62 -16.62
CA GLN A 106 -3.83 11.91 -15.35
C GLN A 106 -2.71 12.53 -14.49
N VAL A 107 -3.10 13.38 -13.54
CA VAL A 107 -2.16 14.08 -12.65
C VAL A 107 -1.82 13.31 -11.37
N GLY A 108 -2.66 12.35 -10.98
CA GLY A 108 -2.51 11.61 -9.73
C GLY A 108 -1.36 10.60 -9.77
N PHE A 109 -0.51 10.61 -8.74
CA PHE A 109 0.56 9.63 -8.52
C PHE A 109 1.63 9.54 -9.63
N VAL A 110 1.76 10.56 -10.48
CA VAL A 110 2.79 10.65 -11.51
C VAL A 110 3.84 11.68 -11.12
N THR A 111 5.12 11.32 -11.17
CA THR A 111 6.22 12.23 -10.83
C THR A 111 6.22 13.45 -11.75
N GLY A 112 6.30 14.64 -11.18
CA GLY A 112 6.33 15.91 -11.93
C GLY A 112 4.97 16.50 -12.27
N ARG A 113 3.86 15.80 -11.99
CA ARG A 113 2.49 16.31 -12.14
C ARG A 113 1.90 16.65 -10.77
N GLN A 114 1.16 17.76 -10.67
CA GLN A 114 0.54 18.20 -9.43
C GLN A 114 -0.99 18.25 -9.56
N GLY A 115 -1.69 18.00 -8.46
CA GLY A 115 -3.16 18.12 -8.43
C GLY A 115 -3.65 19.53 -8.79
N ALA A 116 -2.83 20.56 -8.52
CA ALA A 116 -3.11 21.94 -8.91
C ALA A 116 -3.19 22.12 -10.44
N ASP A 117 -2.45 21.33 -11.21
CA ASP A 117 -2.47 21.39 -12.68
C ASP A 117 -3.85 21.03 -13.23
N ASN A 118 -4.51 20.04 -12.63
CA ASN A 118 -5.87 19.65 -13.00
C ASN A 118 -6.90 20.73 -12.66
N THR A 119 -6.80 21.34 -11.46
CA THR A 119 -7.67 22.46 -11.09
C THR A 119 -7.49 23.64 -12.04
N ARG A 120 -6.24 23.97 -12.40
CA ARG A 120 -5.94 25.04 -13.36
C ARG A 120 -6.55 24.73 -14.74
N LYS A 121 -6.42 23.49 -15.21
CA LYS A 121 -6.97 23.03 -16.49
C LYS A 121 -8.49 23.17 -16.55
N VAL A 122 -9.20 22.80 -15.48
CA VAL A 122 -10.66 22.97 -15.40
C VAL A 122 -11.04 24.45 -15.46
N LEU A 123 -10.32 25.32 -14.74
CA LEU A 123 -10.56 26.77 -14.78
C LEU A 123 -10.33 27.36 -16.18
N ASP A 124 -9.28 26.92 -16.88
CA ASP A 124 -9.01 27.34 -18.26
C ASP A 124 -10.13 26.92 -19.22
N LEU A 125 -10.64 25.69 -19.09
CA LEU A 125 -11.75 25.20 -19.90
C LEU A 125 -13.05 25.99 -19.62
N MET A 126 -13.34 26.31 -18.36
CA MET A 126 -14.49 27.13 -18.00
C MET A 126 -14.38 28.53 -18.60
N GLN A 127 -13.18 29.13 -18.55
CA GLN A 127 -12.93 30.43 -19.14
C GLN A 127 -13.07 30.40 -20.67
N SER A 128 -12.52 29.38 -21.33
CA SER A 128 -12.60 29.27 -22.80
C SER A 128 -14.04 29.13 -23.28
N LEU A 129 -14.87 28.32 -22.60
CA LEU A 129 -16.30 28.17 -22.91
C LEU A 129 -17.05 29.51 -22.76
N GLY A 130 -16.71 30.30 -21.75
CA GLY A 130 -17.26 31.65 -21.56
C GLY A 130 -16.91 32.60 -22.70
N VAL A 131 -15.73 32.46 -23.30
CA VAL A 131 -15.27 33.27 -24.45
C VAL A 131 -15.91 32.79 -25.75
N THR A 132 -15.96 31.47 -25.99
CA THR A 132 -16.54 30.90 -27.22
C THR A 132 -18.06 30.93 -27.24
N ARG A 133 -18.70 31.24 -26.10
CA ARG A 133 -20.16 31.18 -25.88
C ARG A 133 -20.74 29.79 -26.14
N GLU A 134 -19.90 28.77 -26.01
CA GLU A 134 -20.33 27.38 -26.09
C GLU A 134 -20.77 26.90 -24.70
N GLY A 135 -21.81 26.06 -24.67
CA GLY A 135 -22.20 25.37 -23.45
C GLY A 135 -21.21 24.25 -23.11
N GLY A 136 -21.07 23.95 -21.82
CA GLY A 136 -20.29 22.81 -21.35
C GLY A 136 -20.94 22.13 -20.15
N VAL A 137 -20.60 20.87 -19.94
CA VAL A 137 -21.05 20.07 -18.79
C VAL A 137 -19.83 19.59 -18.03
N LEU A 138 -19.80 19.82 -16.72
CA LEU A 138 -18.79 19.28 -15.82
C LEU A 138 -19.34 18.03 -15.14
N LEU A 139 -18.70 16.89 -15.38
CA LEU A 139 -19.03 15.62 -14.74
C LEU A 139 -18.00 15.33 -13.65
N SER A 140 -18.45 15.26 -12.40
CA SER A 140 -17.64 14.81 -11.27
C SER A 140 -17.93 13.34 -10.99
N LEU A 141 -16.93 12.49 -11.18
CA LEU A 141 -17.03 11.05 -10.97
C LEU A 141 -16.08 10.64 -9.84
N ASP A 142 -16.54 9.77 -8.94
CA ASP A 142 -15.73 9.19 -7.87
C ASP A 142 -15.92 7.66 -7.84
N ALA A 143 -14.84 6.94 -7.57
CA ALA A 143 -14.84 5.48 -7.55
C ALA A 143 -14.92 4.98 -6.11
N GLU A 144 -16.08 4.41 -5.73
CA GLU A 144 -16.25 3.84 -4.41
C GLU A 144 -15.29 2.65 -4.21
N LYS A 145 -14.43 2.74 -3.18
CA LYS A 145 -13.48 1.69 -2.79
C LYS A 145 -12.62 1.20 -3.98
N ALA A 146 -12.02 2.16 -4.70
CA ALA A 146 -11.29 1.91 -5.94
C ALA A 146 -10.23 0.78 -5.85
N PHE A 147 -9.55 0.62 -4.70
CA PHE A 147 -8.54 -0.42 -4.51
C PHE A 147 -9.12 -1.80 -4.17
N ASP A 148 -10.29 -1.86 -3.52
CA ASP A 148 -10.92 -3.12 -3.12
C ASP A 148 -11.70 -3.77 -4.27
N ARG A 149 -12.06 -2.98 -5.30
CA ARG A 149 -12.92 -3.41 -6.42
C ARG A 149 -12.16 -3.72 -7.70
N LEU A 150 -10.83 -3.89 -7.63
CA LEU A 150 -10.01 -4.24 -8.79
C LEU A 150 -10.25 -5.70 -9.21
N GLY A 151 -10.45 -5.92 -10.52
CA GLY A 151 -10.58 -7.26 -11.08
C GLY A 151 -9.22 -7.89 -11.32
N TRP A 152 -8.91 -9.00 -10.62
CA TRP A 152 -7.62 -9.68 -10.74
C TRP A 152 -7.31 -10.25 -12.12
N GLY A 153 -8.32 -10.56 -12.94
CA GLY A 153 -8.10 -11.03 -14.32
C GLY A 153 -7.67 -9.93 -15.30
N PHE A 154 -7.76 -8.66 -14.90
CA PHE A 154 -7.33 -7.51 -15.69
C PHE A 154 -5.90 -7.07 -15.37
N LEU A 155 -5.46 -7.28 -14.12
CA LEU A 155 -4.11 -6.96 -13.62
C LEU A 155 -3.10 -8.04 -14.03
#